data_AF-A0A9K3PF22-F1
#
_entry.id   AF-A0A9K3PF22-F1
#
_cell.length_a   1.000
_cell.length_b   1.000
_cell.length_c   1.000
_cell.angle_alpha   90.00
_cell.angle_beta   90.00
_cell.angle_gamma   90.00
#
_symmetry.space_group_name_H-M   'P 1'
#
loop_
_entity.id
_entity.type
_entity.pdbx_description
1 polymer ?
#
loop_
_entity_poly.entity_id
_entity_poly.type
_entity_poly.pdbx_seq_one_letter_code
_entity_poly.pdbx_strand_id
1 'polypeptide(L)'
;MNSMMLAQLMKDLQDPEIMREAQKMMNDPAFQAQMKKVTESPAFKQHMQAQQEILKDPKKVKELEKKMQEKLKEGNELLEKTKAERDAKEGVKKDDENENDVKSDQTEDEEEKKPAAKTEDEDEMPDIPNLNLN
;
A
#
# COMPACT_ATOMS: atom_id res chain seq x y z
N MET A 1 -17.38 -4.43 4.28
CA MET A 1 -16.52 -4.21 3.10
C MET A 1 -15.05 -4.10 3.53
N ASN A 2 -14.31 -5.20 3.68
CA ASN A 2 -12.83 -5.17 3.70
C ASN A 2 -12.16 -6.57 3.59
N SER A 3 -12.92 -7.64 3.39
CA SER A 3 -12.39 -9.00 3.20
C SER A 3 -11.62 -9.15 1.87
N MET A 4 -12.15 -8.57 0.78
CA MET A 4 -11.53 -8.60 -0.55
C MET A 4 -10.21 -7.82 -0.61
N MET A 5 -10.15 -6.63 0.00
CA MET A 5 -8.93 -5.83 0.07
C MET A 5 -7.82 -6.54 0.86
N LEU A 6 -8.19 -7.22 1.95
CA LEU A 6 -7.23 -8.01 2.73
C LEU A 6 -6.69 -9.20 1.92
N ALA A 7 -7.56 -9.92 1.19
CA ALA A 7 -7.16 -11.02 0.34
C ALA A 7 -6.24 -10.55 -0.81
N GLN A 8 -6.56 -9.43 -1.44
CA GLN A 8 -5.72 -8.80 -2.46
C GLN A 8 -4.36 -8.40 -1.88
N LEU A 9 -4.33 -7.74 -0.71
CA LEU A 9 -3.09 -7.38 -0.04
C LEU A 9 -2.22 -8.60 0.27
N MET A 10 -2.81 -9.71 0.74
CA MET A 10 -2.04 -10.94 0.99
C MET A 10 -1.45 -11.52 -0.29
N LYS A 11 -2.13 -11.36 -1.43
CA LYS A 11 -1.63 -11.79 -2.74
C LYS A 11 -0.53 -10.87 -3.26
N ASP A 12 -0.69 -9.56 -3.09
CA ASP A 12 0.33 -8.57 -3.48
C ASP A 12 1.59 -8.70 -2.62
N LEU A 13 1.44 -9.03 -1.33
CA LEU A 13 2.56 -9.34 -0.47
C LEU A 13 3.29 -10.63 -0.87
N GLN A 14 2.69 -11.54 -1.64
CA GLN A 14 3.43 -12.69 -2.20
C GLN A 14 4.32 -12.29 -3.38
N ASP A 15 4.12 -11.10 -3.95
CA ASP A 15 4.95 -10.57 -5.01
C ASP A 15 6.25 -9.98 -4.43
N PRO A 16 7.43 -10.52 -4.81
CA PRO A 16 8.71 -10.03 -4.31
C PRO A 16 9.01 -8.58 -4.70
N GLU A 17 8.49 -8.08 -5.83
CA GLU A 17 8.70 -6.69 -6.24
C GLU A 17 7.91 -5.71 -5.36
N ILE A 18 6.65 -6.06 -5.05
CA ILE A 18 5.82 -5.27 -4.12
C ILE A 18 6.42 -5.28 -2.72
N MET A 19 6.92 -6.44 -2.25
CA MET A 19 7.64 -6.50 -0.97
C MET A 19 8.85 -5.57 -0.96
N ARG A 20 9.65 -5.54 -2.04
CA ARG A 20 10.84 -4.70 -2.16
C ARG A 20 10.48 -3.21 -2.16
N GLU A 21 9.41 -2.84 -2.85
CA GLU A 21 8.91 -1.46 -2.86
C GLU A 21 8.34 -1.04 -1.50
N ALA A 22 7.53 -1.89 -0.87
CA ALA A 22 7.02 -1.66 0.48
C ALA A 22 8.18 -1.54 1.49
N GLN A 23 9.23 -2.35 1.35
CA GLN A 23 10.42 -2.26 2.18
C GLN A 23 11.19 -0.96 1.95
N LYS A 24 11.26 -0.47 0.70
CA LYS A 24 11.83 0.83 0.38
C LYS A 24 11.04 1.97 1.04
N MET A 25 9.71 1.92 1.01
CA MET A 25 8.86 2.89 1.70
C MET A 25 9.00 2.80 3.23
N MET A 26 9.11 1.60 3.81
CA MET A 26 9.34 1.44 5.26
C MET A 26 10.71 1.98 5.70
N ASN A 27 11.71 1.88 4.83
CA ASN A 27 13.04 2.45 5.05
C ASN A 27 13.09 3.95 4.80
N ASP A 28 12.03 4.56 4.26
CA ASP A 28 11.97 5.99 4.02
C ASP A 28 11.93 6.76 5.36
N PRO A 29 12.81 7.77 5.56
CA PRO A 29 12.89 8.51 6.81
C PRO A 29 11.63 9.32 7.11
N ALA A 30 10.90 9.82 6.09
CA ALA A 30 9.64 10.54 6.30
C ALA A 30 8.55 9.59 6.80
N PHE A 31 8.49 8.38 6.21
CA PHE A 31 7.60 7.33 6.68
C PHE A 31 7.95 6.91 8.12
N GLN A 32 9.22 6.72 8.45
CA GLN A 32 9.65 6.39 9.82
C GLN A 32 9.30 7.49 10.82
N ALA A 33 9.46 8.76 10.46
CA ALA A 33 9.08 9.87 11.33
C ALA A 33 7.57 9.88 11.61
N GLN A 34 6.75 9.66 10.58
CA GLN A 34 5.30 9.55 10.74
C GLN A 34 4.91 8.32 11.57
N MET A 35 5.54 7.17 11.31
CA MET A 35 5.32 5.94 12.04
C MET A 35 5.66 6.13 13.53
N LYS A 36 6.80 6.78 13.84
CA LYS A 36 7.16 7.13 15.23
C LYS A 36 6.08 7.97 15.90
N LYS A 37 5.63 9.06 15.25
CA LYS A 37 4.55 9.91 15.77
C LYS A 37 3.26 9.14 16.06
N VAL A 38 2.90 8.20 15.19
CA VAL A 38 1.74 7.33 15.38
C VAL A 38 1.97 6.36 16.54
N THR A 39 3.13 5.69 16.60
CA THR A 39 3.44 4.71 17.64
C THR A 39 3.58 5.33 19.03
N GLU A 40 4.00 6.59 19.10
CA GLU A 40 4.11 7.35 20.34
C GLU A 40 2.75 7.83 20.85
N SER A 41 1.72 7.87 19.99
CA SER A 41 0.39 8.31 20.35
C SER A 41 -0.23 7.43 21.45
N PRO A 42 -0.98 8.01 22.40
CA PRO A 42 -1.64 7.24 23.46
C PRO A 42 -2.62 6.19 22.92
N ALA A 43 -3.35 6.54 21.86
CA ALA A 43 -4.30 5.65 21.21
C ALA A 43 -3.60 4.39 20.66
N PHE A 44 -2.45 4.55 20.00
CA PHE A 44 -1.69 3.42 19.51
C PHE A 44 -1.15 2.56 20.66
N LYS A 45 -0.59 3.17 21.71
CA LYS A 45 -0.08 2.45 22.88
C LYS A 45 -1.17 1.62 23.57
N GLN A 46 -2.35 2.19 23.78
CA GLN A 46 -3.50 1.48 24.34
C GLN A 46 -3.91 0.31 23.44
N HIS A 47 -3.99 0.53 22.13
CA HIS A 47 -4.39 -0.50 21.20
C HIS A 47 -3.35 -1.64 21.12
N MET A 48 -2.07 -1.30 21.18
CA MET A 48 -0.96 -2.26 21.21
C MET A 48 -0.97 -3.09 22.50
N GLN A 49 -1.23 -2.46 23.65
CA GLN A 49 -1.37 -3.18 24.93
C GLN A 49 -2.55 -4.16 24.88
N ALA A 50 -3.72 -3.72 24.41
CA ALA A 50 -4.89 -4.57 24.25
C ALA A 50 -4.62 -5.74 23.28
N GLN A 51 -3.91 -5.49 22.18
CA GLN A 51 -3.48 -6.55 21.27
C GLN A 51 -2.50 -7.52 21.94
N GLN A 52 -1.53 -7.04 22.72
CA GLN A 52 -0.61 -7.91 23.45
C GLN A 52 -1.34 -8.79 24.46
N GLU A 53 -2.37 -8.29 25.14
CA GLU A 53 -3.19 -9.11 26.04
C GLU A 53 -3.96 -10.20 25.29
N ILE A 54 -4.52 -9.87 24.12
CA ILE A 54 -5.17 -10.83 23.23
C ILE A 54 -4.16 -11.89 22.74
N LEU A 55 -2.94 -11.48 22.39
CA LEU A 55 -1.88 -12.38 21.91
C LEU A 55 -1.33 -13.30 23.01
N LYS A 56 -1.38 -12.87 24.27
CA LYS A 56 -1.00 -13.69 25.43
C LYS A 56 -2.02 -14.78 25.73
N ASP A 57 -3.27 -14.64 25.31
CA ASP A 57 -4.31 -15.65 25.47
C ASP A 57 -4.42 -16.52 24.21
N PRO A 58 -3.92 -17.77 24.23
CA PRO A 58 -3.95 -18.65 23.06
C PRO A 58 -5.37 -18.99 22.60
N LYS A 59 -6.40 -18.89 23.46
CA LYS A 59 -7.79 -19.09 23.05
C LYS A 59 -8.29 -17.92 22.21
N LYS A 60 -7.98 -16.69 22.63
CA LYS A 60 -8.31 -15.46 21.90
C LYS A 60 -7.55 -15.38 20.57
N VAL A 61 -6.28 -15.78 20.55
CA VAL A 61 -5.50 -15.88 19.31
C VAL A 61 -6.18 -16.83 18.33
N LYS A 62 -6.53 -18.05 18.76
CA LYS A 62 -7.22 -19.02 17.87
C LYS A 62 -8.54 -18.50 17.34
N GLU A 63 -9.32 -17.79 18.17
CA GLU A 63 -10.57 -17.18 17.74
C GLU A 63 -10.33 -16.09 16.68
N LEU A 64 -9.32 -15.25 16.90
CA LEU A 64 -8.90 -14.21 15.97
C LEU A 64 -8.41 -14.81 14.65
N GLU A 65 -7.54 -15.82 14.70
CA GLU A 65 -7.03 -16.55 13.53
C GLU A 65 -8.18 -17.18 12.74
N LYS A 66 -9.11 -17.85 13.42
CA LYS A 66 -10.28 -18.45 12.76
C LYS A 66 -11.13 -17.39 12.06
N LYS A 67 -11.41 -16.28 12.74
CA LYS A 67 -12.17 -15.16 12.17
C LYS A 67 -11.45 -14.51 11.00
N MET A 68 -10.13 -14.42 11.07
CA MET A 68 -9.29 -13.92 9.99
C MET A 68 -9.31 -14.88 8.79
N GLN A 69 -9.15 -16.18 9.00
CA GLN A 69 -9.26 -17.19 7.96
C GLN A 69 -10.63 -17.19 7.28
N GLU A 70 -11.72 -17.06 8.04
CA GLU A 70 -13.07 -16.98 7.50
C GLU A 70 -13.23 -15.75 6.59
N LYS A 71 -12.78 -14.58 7.05
CA LYS A 71 -12.78 -13.36 6.24
C LYS A 71 -11.88 -13.44 5.02
N LEU A 72 -10.71 -14.08 5.13
CA LEU A 72 -9.82 -14.27 3.99
C LEU A 72 -10.44 -15.19 2.95
N LYS A 73 -11.07 -16.27 3.39
CA LYS A 73 -11.77 -17.20 2.50
C LYS A 73 -12.92 -16.49 1.78
N GLU A 74 -13.77 -15.78 2.51
CA GLU A 74 -14.85 -14.96 1.94
C GLU A 74 -14.31 -13.91 0.96
N GLY A 75 -13.22 -13.22 1.34
CA GLY A 75 -12.55 -12.24 0.50
C GLY A 75 -12.00 -12.82 -0.79
N ASN A 76 -11.41 -14.01 -0.73
CA ASN A 76 -10.87 -14.71 -1.89
C ASN A 76 -11.97 -15.25 -2.80
N GLU A 77 -13.07 -15.77 -2.24
CA GLU A 77 -14.25 -16.18 -3.01
C GLU A 77 -14.88 -14.97 -3.74
N LEU A 78 -14.92 -13.80 -3.10
CA LEU A 78 -15.41 -12.58 -3.73
C LEU A 78 -14.43 -12.08 -4.81
N LEU A 79 -13.13 -12.13 -4.54
CA LEU A 79 -12.09 -11.76 -5.50
C LEU A 79 -12.19 -12.61 -6.77
N GLU A 80 -12.30 -13.93 -6.64
CA GLU A 80 -12.44 -14.86 -7.77
C GLU A 80 -13.73 -14.62 -8.55
N LYS A 81 -14.86 -14.41 -7.86
CA LYS A 81 -16.13 -14.06 -8.53
C LYS A 81 -16.03 -12.75 -9.30
N THR A 82 -15.47 -11.70 -8.70
CA THR A 82 -15.30 -10.41 -9.36
C THR A 82 -14.30 -10.48 -10.51
N LYS A 83 -13.25 -11.28 -10.37
CA LYS A 83 -12.26 -11.51 -11.43
C LYS A 83 -12.88 -12.26 -12.61
N ALA A 84 -13.61 -13.35 -12.36
CA ALA A 84 -14.35 -14.07 -13.39
C ALA A 84 -15.41 -13.21 -14.08
N GLU A 85 -16.09 -12.33 -13.35
CA GLU A 85 -17.05 -11.39 -13.93
C GLU A 85 -16.37 -10.27 -14.76
N ARG A 86 -15.15 -9.86 -14.38
CA ARG A 86 -14.30 -8.95 -15.17
C ARG A 86 -13.78 -9.62 -16.44
N ASP A 87 -13.20 -10.81 -16.34
CA ASP A 87 -12.68 -11.57 -17.47
C ASP A 87 -13.82 -11.90 -18.47
N ALA A 88 -15.03 -12.18 -17.98
CA ALA A 88 -16.22 -12.37 -18.83
C ALA A 88 -16.71 -11.07 -19.51
N LYS A 89 -16.40 -9.90 -18.96
CA LYS A 89 -16.72 -8.57 -19.55
C LYS A 89 -15.60 -7.99 -20.41
N GLU A 90 -14.34 -8.39 -20.21
CA GLU A 90 -13.17 -7.93 -20.97
C GLU A 90 -12.80 -8.83 -22.16
N GLY A 91 -13.43 -10.00 -22.32
CA GLY A 91 -13.27 -10.91 -23.46
C GLY A 91 -13.73 -10.40 -24.84
N VAL A 92 -13.88 -9.08 -25.06
CA VAL A 92 -14.31 -8.47 -26.35
C VAL A 92 -13.24 -7.55 -26.97
N LYS A 93 -12.02 -7.45 -26.41
CA LYS A 93 -10.94 -6.64 -27.04
C LYS A 93 -9.56 -7.28 -27.03
N LYS A 94 -9.45 -8.49 -27.57
CA LYS A 94 -8.17 -9.02 -28.04
C LYS A 94 -8.37 -9.72 -29.37
N ASP A 95 -8.43 -8.93 -30.44
CA ASP A 95 -8.05 -9.33 -31.78
C ASP A 95 -7.51 -8.09 -32.50
N ASP A 96 -6.40 -8.27 -33.22
CA ASP A 96 -5.62 -7.33 -34.06
C ASP A 96 -4.90 -6.17 -33.32
N GLU A 97 -3.58 -5.93 -33.44
CA GLU A 97 -2.68 -6.15 -34.57
C GLU A 97 -1.26 -6.62 -34.17
N ASN A 98 -0.63 -7.18 -35.19
CA ASN A 98 0.63 -7.91 -35.30
C ASN A 98 1.84 -6.99 -35.67
N GLU A 99 3.04 -7.46 -35.32
CA GLU A 99 4.37 -7.23 -35.94
C GLU A 99 4.94 -5.82 -36.25
N ASN A 100 6.07 -5.48 -35.61
CA ASN A 100 7.39 -5.16 -36.22
C ASN A 100 8.38 -4.84 -35.08
N ASP A 101 9.38 -5.66 -34.79
CA ASP A 101 10.72 -5.75 -35.43
C ASP A 101 11.55 -4.45 -35.39
N VAL A 102 12.86 -4.65 -35.26
CA VAL A 102 14.00 -3.72 -35.36
C VAL A 102 14.47 -3.06 -34.04
N LYS A 103 15.46 -3.61 -33.32
CA LYS A 103 16.94 -3.56 -33.51
C LYS A 103 17.63 -2.37 -32.81
N SER A 104 18.57 -2.72 -31.93
CA SER A 104 19.90 -2.12 -31.70
C SER A 104 20.14 -0.62 -31.92
N ASP A 105 20.65 0.07 -30.89
CA ASP A 105 21.96 0.81 -30.89
C ASP A 105 22.10 1.49 -29.51
N GLN A 106 23.05 1.10 -28.64
CA GLN A 106 24.36 1.75 -28.41
C GLN A 106 24.45 3.26 -28.72
N THR A 107 24.92 4.02 -27.71
CA THR A 107 25.89 5.16 -27.70
C THR A 107 25.47 6.18 -26.64
N GLU A 108 26.18 6.25 -25.51
CA GLU A 108 27.37 7.11 -25.25
C GLU A 108 27.01 8.59 -25.18
N ASP A 109 27.12 9.19 -23.98
CA ASP A 109 28.05 10.29 -23.66
C ASP A 109 27.28 11.64 -23.67
N GLU A 110 27.51 12.67 -22.87
CA GLU A 110 28.60 13.08 -21.99
C GLU A 110 28.02 14.24 -21.10
N GLU A 111 28.63 14.50 -19.94
CA GLU A 111 28.92 15.85 -19.36
C GLU A 111 27.88 17.01 -19.40
N GLU A 112 27.64 17.83 -18.37
CA GLU A 112 28.62 18.57 -17.56
C GLU A 112 27.91 19.44 -16.47
N LYS A 113 28.61 19.69 -15.34
CA LYS A 113 28.62 20.91 -14.47
C LYS A 113 27.38 21.39 -13.65
N LYS A 114 27.46 21.17 -12.32
CA LYS A 114 27.53 22.12 -11.15
C LYS A 114 27.19 23.62 -11.35
N PRO A 115 27.00 24.46 -10.28
CA PRO A 115 26.41 24.26 -8.93
C PRO A 115 25.54 25.48 -8.39
N ALA A 116 24.97 25.31 -7.19
CA ALA A 116 24.75 26.32 -6.12
C ALA A 116 23.59 27.37 -6.14
N ALA A 117 22.85 27.35 -5.01
CA ALA A 117 22.45 28.46 -4.12
C ALA A 117 21.07 29.19 -4.25
N LYS A 118 20.35 29.19 -3.09
CA LYS A 118 19.42 30.22 -2.50
C LYS A 118 18.12 30.53 -3.27
N THR A 119 16.93 30.72 -2.69
CA THR A 119 16.42 31.54 -1.55
C THR A 119 14.96 31.08 -1.30
N GLU A 120 14.47 30.88 -0.06
CA GLU A 120 13.59 31.80 0.72
C GLU A 120 12.39 32.39 -0.05
N ASP A 121 11.17 31.98 0.32
CA ASP A 121 9.85 32.67 0.29
C ASP A 121 8.81 31.59 0.70
N GLU A 122 8.36 31.50 1.96
CA GLU A 122 7.26 32.25 2.60
C GLU A 122 5.95 32.30 1.78
N ASP A 123 4.84 32.02 2.48
CA ASP A 123 3.43 32.22 2.12
C ASP A 123 2.74 31.30 1.09
N GLU A 124 2.05 30.26 1.60
CA GLU A 124 0.61 30.01 1.39
C GLU A 124 0.20 28.66 2.03
N MET A 125 0.06 28.65 3.36
CA MET A 125 -0.85 27.69 3.98
C MET A 125 -2.28 28.23 3.79
N PRO A 126 -3.20 27.52 3.12
CA PRO A 126 -4.58 27.96 3.05
C PRO A 126 -5.21 27.93 4.45
N ASP A 127 -5.69 29.08 4.87
CA ASP A 127 -6.39 29.32 6.13
C ASP A 127 -7.59 28.36 6.25
N ILE A 128 -7.55 27.44 7.22
CA ILE A 128 -8.64 26.50 7.47
C ILE A 128 -9.69 27.26 8.31
N PRO A 129 -10.91 27.52 7.79
CA PRO A 129 -11.91 28.22 8.56
C PRO A 129 -12.33 27.38 9.77
N ASN A 130 -12.19 27.98 10.94
CA ASN A 130 -12.59 27.46 12.24
C ASN A 130 -14.10 27.18 12.24
N LEU A 131 -14.50 25.91 12.07
CA LEU A 131 -15.88 25.49 12.21
C LEU A 131 -16.26 25.44 13.69
N ASN A 132 -16.70 26.60 14.17
CA ASN A 132 -17.35 26.78 15.47
C ASN A 132 -18.72 26.09 15.43
N LEU A 133 -18.78 24.81 15.80
CA LEU A 133 -20.04 24.10 16.06
C LEU A 133 -20.45 24.35 17.51
N ASN A 134 -21.32 25.34 17.69
CA ASN A 134 -22.17 25.47 18.88
C ASN A 134 -23.13 24.28 19.01
#